data_AF-A0A497DJG5-F1
#
_entry.id   AF-A0A497DJG5-F1
#
_cell.length_a   1.000
_cell.length_b   1.000
_cell.length_c   1.000
_cell.angle_alpha   90.00
_cell.angle_beta   90.00
_cell.angle_gamma   90.00
#
_symmetry.space_group_name_H-M   'P 1'
#
loop_
_entity.id
_entity.type
_entity.pdbx_description
1 polymer ?
#
loop_
_entity_poly.entity_id
_entity_poly.type
_entity_poly.pdbx_seq_one_letter_code
_entity_poly.pdbx_strand_id
1 'polypeptide(L)'
;MQLLRSMKILWVFRRSELDKLDKYEKKRPFKIIMRILHNIILLLFVLGSIGCTEELDSKPSSEEPTVSNFSLVYAIDEKPSGMKEANRLGIWYPISDFDAVGLYLPPGKSMEVIVKNIEGDSEPKLLVGTYSRYNAGDIPTTINLVSGTNTVKDSKGGLLYLRYVTDESPSGKVEVTFSGGEPVPVYKLGETSHEQWLEMLDTMSFRNVQMVSERTMVVVSKETALSYKDVSQDEMLMKLDRAWDMEDYISGIDGSSELHKSNVHKLLITETADPDYFMAANRYRVMVSHDACDRIMDPKRISSNSWGIWHEMGHMHQTIRWDWAQVDEVTVNIYSLAALYGFNGAMVWLKGHDIWDVLEDYFQVPLDDRNYNTSGMLTGKGRLAMFRQLWMAFGDEFYIKVHQLSREDNGESQRVKSRSFNYGNEKMAYFMLISSKACGYNLKDFFIQWGFKLPQEAFDALDALNLPDPEIDLLKLRE
;
A
#
# COMPACT_ATOMS: atom_id res chain seq x y z
N MET A 1 47.32 -51.70 7.49
CA MET A 1 45.95 -51.48 6.97
C MET A 1 45.86 -50.01 6.58
N GLN A 2 45.67 -49.71 5.29
CA GLN A 2 45.91 -48.37 4.75
C GLN A 2 44.61 -47.66 4.34
N LEU A 3 44.59 -46.34 4.59
CA LEU A 3 43.84 -45.30 3.87
C LEU A 3 42.30 -45.42 3.79
N LEU A 4 41.61 -44.72 4.69
CA LEU A 4 40.34 -44.03 4.39
C LEU A 4 39.98 -43.00 5.50
N ARG A 5 40.35 -41.72 5.30
CA ARG A 5 39.80 -40.56 6.02
C ARG A 5 39.99 -39.29 5.20
N SER A 6 38.89 -38.73 4.68
CA SER A 6 38.59 -37.28 4.58
C SER A 6 37.42 -37.05 3.62
N MET A 7 36.29 -36.55 4.14
CA MET A 7 35.39 -35.56 3.52
C MET A 7 34.10 -35.45 4.35
N LYS A 8 33.91 -34.30 4.99
CA LYS A 8 32.67 -33.82 5.62
C LYS A 8 32.69 -32.30 5.46
N ILE A 9 31.67 -31.70 4.84
CA ILE A 9 31.24 -30.32 5.11
C ILE A 9 29.90 -30.01 4.41
N LEU A 10 29.01 -29.37 5.19
CA LEU A 10 27.78 -28.61 4.88
C LEU A 10 26.87 -29.00 3.70
N TRP A 11 25.59 -29.26 4.01
CA TRP A 11 24.44 -28.49 3.51
C TRP A 11 23.25 -28.69 4.47
N VAL A 12 22.86 -27.65 5.23
CA VAL A 12 21.63 -27.62 6.04
C VAL A 12 21.08 -26.20 6.01
N PHE A 13 20.02 -25.96 5.22
CA PHE A 13 19.27 -24.71 5.28
C PHE A 13 18.21 -24.77 6.39
N ARG A 14 17.99 -23.64 7.09
CA ARG A 14 17.17 -23.60 8.31
C ARG A 14 15.68 -23.46 8.04
N ARG A 15 14.91 -24.22 8.82
CA ARG A 15 13.45 -24.20 8.95
C ARG A 15 12.88 -22.93 9.64
N SER A 16 13.66 -21.85 9.77
CA SER A 16 13.39 -20.76 10.74
C SER A 16 12.65 -19.53 10.19
N GLU A 17 12.25 -19.55 8.91
CA GLU A 17 11.55 -18.43 8.26
C GLU A 17 10.01 -18.60 8.35
N LEU A 18 9.50 -19.84 8.20
CA LEU A 18 8.06 -20.12 8.22
C LEU A 18 7.44 -19.94 9.62
N ASP A 19 8.13 -20.36 10.68
CA ASP A 19 7.66 -20.23 12.08
C ASP A 19 7.50 -18.77 12.56
N LYS A 20 7.98 -17.78 11.78
CA LYS A 20 7.81 -16.36 12.10
C LYS A 20 6.47 -15.81 11.62
N LEU A 21 5.98 -16.24 10.45
CA LEU A 21 4.71 -15.79 9.88
C LEU A 21 3.52 -16.26 10.74
N ASP A 22 3.54 -17.55 11.13
CA ASP A 22 2.47 -18.22 11.90
C ASP A 22 2.24 -17.64 13.31
N LYS A 23 3.16 -16.79 13.79
CA LYS A 23 3.09 -16.17 15.13
C LYS A 23 2.35 -14.83 15.18
N TYR A 24 2.10 -14.17 14.05
CA TYR A 24 1.48 -12.84 14.02
C TYR A 24 -0.06 -12.88 14.03
N GLU A 25 -0.71 -13.95 13.55
CA GLU A 25 -2.18 -14.06 13.49
C GLU A 25 -2.89 -14.02 14.87
N LYS A 26 -2.19 -14.33 15.98
CA LYS A 26 -2.84 -14.68 17.27
C LYS A 26 -2.89 -13.57 18.34
N LYS A 27 -2.66 -12.28 18.01
CA LYS A 27 -2.63 -11.19 19.02
C LYS A 27 -3.34 -9.87 18.69
N ARG A 28 -4.60 -9.95 18.25
CA ARG A 28 -5.62 -8.89 18.45
C ARG A 28 -6.88 -9.61 18.98
N PRO A 29 -7.48 -9.30 20.16
CA PRO A 29 -7.58 -7.98 20.80
C PRO A 29 -7.55 -7.97 22.36
N PHE A 30 -6.48 -7.49 23.02
CA PHE A 30 -6.53 -7.30 24.51
C PHE A 30 -5.71 -6.13 25.10
N LYS A 31 -4.86 -5.44 24.32
CA LYS A 31 -3.96 -4.39 24.83
C LYS A 31 -4.52 -2.95 24.80
N ILE A 32 -5.68 -2.72 24.18
CA ILE A 32 -6.25 -1.36 24.01
C ILE A 32 -6.94 -0.85 25.29
N ILE A 33 -7.42 -1.74 26.17
CA ILE A 33 -8.26 -1.36 27.32
C ILE A 33 -7.44 -0.98 28.59
N MET A 34 -6.15 -1.33 28.68
CA MET A 34 -5.34 -1.08 29.89
C MET A 34 -4.40 0.14 29.85
N ARG A 35 -4.44 0.97 28.79
CA ARG A 35 -3.52 2.14 28.66
C ARG A 35 -4.14 3.51 29.01
N ILE A 36 -5.37 3.54 29.52
CA ILE A 36 -6.10 4.76 29.90
C ILE A 36 -5.86 5.17 31.38
N LEU A 37 -5.22 4.31 32.20
CA LEU A 37 -4.98 4.55 33.63
C LEU A 37 -3.49 4.40 34.00
N HIS A 38 -2.66 5.39 33.63
CA HIS A 38 -1.43 5.79 34.34
C HIS A 38 -0.82 7.04 33.67
N ASN A 39 -1.25 8.24 34.09
CA ASN A 39 -0.54 9.51 33.85
C ASN A 39 -1.13 10.64 34.72
N ILE A 40 -0.82 10.61 36.02
CA ILE A 40 -0.91 11.77 36.93
C ILE A 40 0.36 11.75 37.80
N ILE A 41 0.77 12.93 38.27
CA ILE A 41 1.90 13.20 39.18
C ILE A 41 3.29 13.25 38.50
N LEU A 42 3.76 14.46 38.17
CA LEU A 42 4.79 15.18 38.96
C LEU A 42 5.01 16.62 38.42
N LEU A 43 5.06 17.62 39.31
CA LEU A 43 5.50 19.00 39.02
C LEU A 43 5.98 19.70 40.31
N LEU A 44 6.84 20.73 40.19
CA LEU A 44 7.41 21.60 41.24
C LEU A 44 8.53 20.90 42.07
N PHE A 45 9.65 21.49 42.52
CA PHE A 45 10.08 22.87 42.94
C PHE A 45 11.60 23.05 42.60
N VAL A 46 12.29 24.21 42.50
CA VAL A 46 11.97 25.67 42.44
C VAL A 46 13.19 26.47 41.89
N LEU A 47 13.21 27.80 42.05
CA LEU A 47 14.22 28.79 41.58
C LEU A 47 15.48 28.96 42.49
N GLY A 48 16.53 29.60 41.95
CA GLY A 48 17.66 30.22 42.68
C GLY A 48 18.57 31.05 41.76
N SER A 49 19.00 32.25 42.18
CA SER A 49 19.42 33.34 41.26
C SER A 49 20.84 33.90 41.50
N ILE A 50 21.33 34.72 40.54
CA ILE A 50 22.50 35.65 40.62
C ILE A 50 23.88 34.95 40.56
N GLY A 51 24.90 35.42 39.81
CA GLY A 51 25.01 36.53 38.85
C GLY A 51 26.41 37.15 38.89
N CYS A 52 27.02 37.48 37.73
CA CYS A 52 28.15 38.42 37.63
C CYS A 52 28.39 38.86 36.17
N THR A 53 29.01 40.03 35.99
CA THR A 53 29.23 40.74 34.72
C THR A 53 30.70 40.72 34.28
N GLU A 54 30.97 40.72 32.98
CA GLU A 54 32.20 41.32 32.43
C GLU A 54 31.99 41.80 30.99
N GLU A 55 32.80 42.77 30.55
CA GLU A 55 32.56 43.61 29.37
C GLU A 55 33.19 43.11 28.06
N LEU A 56 32.50 43.42 26.96
CA LEU A 56 33.00 43.86 25.64
C LEU A 56 34.38 43.37 25.17
N ASP A 57 34.39 42.60 24.08
CA ASP A 57 35.45 42.68 23.08
C ASP A 57 34.85 42.64 21.66
N SER A 58 35.13 43.67 20.85
CA SER A 58 34.48 43.89 19.56
C SER A 58 35.26 43.20 18.43
N LYS A 59 34.73 42.11 17.89
CA LYS A 59 35.24 41.47 16.66
C LYS A 59 34.50 41.94 15.40
N PRO A 60 35.19 42.00 14.25
CA PRO A 60 34.64 42.58 13.02
C PRO A 60 33.49 41.75 12.47
N SER A 61 32.59 42.40 11.75
CA SER A 61 31.48 41.74 11.05
C SER A 61 32.03 40.70 10.06
N SER A 62 31.84 39.42 10.38
CA SER A 62 31.76 38.41 9.34
C SER A 62 30.56 38.76 8.47
N GLU A 63 30.79 39.09 7.20
CA GLU A 63 29.73 39.01 6.19
C GLU A 63 29.16 37.60 6.27
N GLU A 64 27.86 37.49 6.54
CA GLU A 64 27.20 36.18 6.49
C GLU A 64 27.38 35.63 5.07
N PRO A 65 27.77 34.35 4.90
CA PRO A 65 27.88 33.77 3.58
C PRO A 65 26.51 33.90 2.92
N THR A 66 26.47 34.57 1.77
CA THR A 66 25.24 34.80 1.01
C THR A 66 24.54 33.46 0.82
N VAL A 67 23.38 33.31 1.47
CA VAL A 67 22.54 32.12 1.31
C VAL A 67 22.28 31.98 -0.18
N SER A 68 22.73 30.86 -0.75
CA SER A 68 22.44 30.52 -2.13
C SER A 68 20.93 30.68 -2.34
N ASN A 69 20.52 31.57 -3.24
CA ASN A 69 19.12 31.81 -3.58
C ASN A 69 18.57 30.62 -4.38
N PHE A 70 18.56 29.45 -3.75
CA PHE A 70 17.90 28.27 -4.24
C PHE A 70 16.39 28.53 -4.25
N SER A 71 15.81 28.46 -5.44
CA SER A 71 14.39 28.56 -5.65
C SER A 71 13.95 27.40 -6.54
N LEU A 72 12.92 26.68 -6.11
CA LEU A 72 12.32 25.59 -6.87
C LEU A 72 10.92 25.99 -7.30
N VAL A 73 10.65 25.92 -8.61
CA VAL A 73 9.32 26.17 -9.17
C VAL A 73 8.68 24.84 -9.54
N TYR A 74 7.44 24.64 -9.10
CA TYR A 74 6.67 23.41 -9.30
C TYR A 74 5.29 23.75 -9.83
N ALA A 75 4.97 23.33 -11.06
CA ALA A 75 3.63 23.46 -11.63
C ALA A 75 2.83 22.18 -11.37
N ILE A 76 1.59 22.31 -10.92
CA ILE A 76 0.69 21.18 -10.64
C ILE A 76 -0.73 21.50 -11.08
N ASP A 77 -1.35 20.54 -11.77
CA ASP A 77 -2.77 20.50 -12.09
C ASP A 77 -3.56 19.89 -10.92
N GLU A 78 -4.75 20.41 -10.66
CA GLU A 78 -5.65 19.89 -9.62
C GLU A 78 -6.09 18.46 -9.98
N LYS A 79 -6.02 17.54 -9.01
CA LYS A 79 -6.42 16.13 -9.21
C LYS A 79 -7.68 15.79 -8.39
N PRO A 80 -8.43 14.74 -8.74
CA PRO A 80 -9.39 14.14 -7.82
C PRO A 80 -8.71 13.74 -6.50
N SER A 81 -9.36 13.89 -5.35
CA SER A 81 -8.78 13.45 -4.07
C SER A 81 -8.53 11.94 -4.04
N GLY A 82 -7.61 11.48 -3.18
CA GLY A 82 -7.37 10.05 -3.00
C GLY A 82 -8.63 9.32 -2.52
N MET A 83 -9.53 10.00 -1.79
CA MET A 83 -10.82 9.46 -1.35
C MET A 83 -11.82 9.37 -2.51
N LYS A 84 -11.86 10.36 -3.39
CA LYS A 84 -12.67 10.34 -4.62
C LYS A 84 -12.26 9.18 -5.52
N GLU A 85 -10.96 8.99 -5.73
CA GLU A 85 -10.42 7.86 -6.47
C GLU A 85 -10.73 6.52 -5.79
N ALA A 86 -10.59 6.42 -4.46
CA ALA A 86 -10.94 5.21 -3.74
C ALA A 86 -12.44 4.85 -3.84
N ASN A 87 -13.30 5.87 -3.91
CA ASN A 87 -14.74 5.68 -4.13
C ASN A 87 -15.03 5.23 -5.57
N ARG A 88 -14.41 5.88 -6.57
CA ARG A 88 -14.53 5.53 -8.00
C ARG A 88 -14.09 4.10 -8.30
N LEU A 89 -12.95 3.69 -7.75
CA LEU A 89 -12.39 2.35 -7.93
C LEU A 89 -13.03 1.30 -7.00
N GLY A 90 -13.80 1.72 -5.99
CA GLY A 90 -14.47 0.83 -5.04
C GLY A 90 -13.53 0.14 -4.06
N ILE A 91 -12.40 0.76 -3.71
CA ILE A 91 -11.31 0.20 -2.87
C ILE A 91 -11.33 0.73 -1.43
N TRP A 92 -10.66 0.03 -0.52
CA TRP A 92 -10.61 0.38 0.90
C TRP A 92 -9.76 1.61 1.21
N TYR A 93 -8.58 1.70 0.61
CA TYR A 93 -7.58 2.70 0.95
C TYR A 93 -7.39 3.72 -0.18
N PRO A 94 -7.40 5.04 0.13
CA PRO A 94 -6.98 6.06 -0.83
C PRO A 94 -5.49 5.92 -1.13
N ILE A 95 -5.14 6.11 -2.39
CA ILE A 95 -3.75 6.20 -2.86
C ILE A 95 -3.20 7.60 -2.53
N SER A 96 -1.87 7.74 -2.51
CA SER A 96 -1.15 8.90 -1.98
C SER A 96 -1.36 10.15 -2.83
N ASP A 97 -2.38 10.93 -2.47
CA ASP A 97 -2.88 12.08 -3.21
C ASP A 97 -2.04 13.36 -3.02
N PHE A 98 -0.72 13.20 -3.13
CA PHE A 98 0.29 14.22 -2.95
C PHE A 98 1.56 13.87 -3.73
N ASP A 99 2.18 14.86 -4.35
CA ASP A 99 3.40 14.71 -5.14
C ASP A 99 4.64 15.14 -4.33
N ALA A 100 5.78 14.47 -4.55
CA ALA A 100 7.04 14.78 -3.88
C ALA A 100 7.65 16.08 -4.44
N VAL A 101 8.02 17.00 -3.55
CA VAL A 101 8.64 18.29 -3.93
C VAL A 101 10.16 18.16 -4.08
N GLY A 102 10.80 17.17 -3.43
CA GLY A 102 12.26 17.04 -3.42
C GLY A 102 12.97 18.00 -2.44
N LEU A 103 12.25 18.51 -1.45
CA LEU A 103 12.75 19.41 -0.43
C LEU A 103 12.48 18.89 0.99
N TYR A 104 13.33 19.28 1.91
CA TYR A 104 13.21 19.11 3.36
C TYR A 104 13.03 20.47 4.04
N LEU A 105 12.08 20.55 4.98
CA LEU A 105 11.97 21.68 5.90
C LEU A 105 12.62 21.30 7.24
N PRO A 106 13.72 21.94 7.68
CA PRO A 106 14.34 21.66 8.96
C PRO A 106 13.46 22.11 10.15
N PRO A 107 13.57 21.46 11.32
CA PRO A 107 12.60 21.63 12.41
C PRO A 107 12.69 23.05 12.98
N GLY A 108 11.55 23.75 13.04
CA GLY A 108 11.45 25.10 13.56
C GLY A 108 12.02 26.20 12.66
N LYS A 109 12.59 25.87 11.48
CA LYS A 109 12.94 26.86 10.46
C LYS A 109 11.68 27.34 9.73
N SER A 110 11.78 28.55 9.15
CA SER A 110 10.77 29.08 8.25
C SER A 110 11.27 29.00 6.80
N MET A 111 10.34 28.86 5.87
CA MET A 111 10.56 28.90 4.43
C MET A 111 9.46 29.76 3.79
N GLU A 112 9.76 30.49 2.73
CA GLU A 112 8.75 31.22 1.96
C GLU A 112 8.23 30.33 0.83
N VAL A 113 6.91 30.33 0.62
CA VAL A 113 6.24 29.61 -0.47
C VAL A 113 5.28 30.56 -1.17
N ILE A 114 5.50 30.82 -2.45
CA ILE A 114 4.64 31.68 -3.27
C ILE A 114 3.75 30.77 -4.11
N VAL A 115 2.43 30.90 -3.96
CA VAL A 115 1.44 30.22 -4.81
C VAL A 115 0.92 31.21 -5.84
N LYS A 116 0.88 30.79 -7.10
CA LYS A 116 0.30 31.56 -8.21
C LYS A 116 -0.72 30.69 -8.93
N ASN A 117 -1.98 31.08 -8.87
CA ASN A 117 -3.04 30.46 -9.66
C ASN A 117 -2.81 30.76 -11.15
N ILE A 118 -2.80 29.71 -11.96
CA ILE A 118 -2.72 29.74 -13.41
C ILE A 118 -4.12 29.54 -14.00
N GLU A 119 -4.85 28.56 -13.45
CA GLU A 119 -6.25 28.27 -13.76
C GLU A 119 -7.01 28.02 -12.45
N GLY A 120 -8.28 28.40 -12.40
CA GLY A 120 -9.10 28.34 -11.17
C GLY A 120 -8.62 29.27 -10.04
N ASP A 121 -9.30 29.17 -8.89
CA ASP A 121 -9.02 29.92 -7.66
C ASP A 121 -8.74 29.01 -6.44
N SER A 122 -8.84 27.69 -6.58
CA SER A 122 -8.53 26.73 -5.51
C SER A 122 -7.03 26.68 -5.19
N GLU A 123 -6.70 26.42 -3.93
CA GLU A 123 -5.33 26.52 -3.41
C GLU A 123 -4.78 25.16 -2.93
N PRO A 124 -3.47 24.90 -3.11
CA PRO A 124 -2.83 23.66 -2.69
C PRO A 124 -2.57 23.62 -1.17
N LYS A 125 -2.30 22.41 -0.67
CA LYS A 125 -1.83 22.16 0.70
C LYS A 125 -0.40 21.65 0.65
N LEU A 126 0.44 22.13 1.56
CA LEU A 126 1.77 21.60 1.78
C LEU A 126 1.72 20.57 2.92
N LEU A 127 2.30 19.40 2.70
CA LEU A 127 2.50 18.39 3.73
C LEU A 127 3.96 18.41 4.18
N VAL A 128 4.17 18.44 5.50
CA VAL A 128 5.51 18.41 6.12
C VAL A 128 5.66 17.10 6.90
N GLY A 129 6.62 16.28 6.49
CA GLY A 129 6.81 14.92 7.02
C GLY A 129 6.27 13.85 6.08
N THR A 130 6.65 12.60 6.31
CA THR A 130 6.26 11.44 5.50
C THR A 130 5.40 10.51 6.33
N TYR A 131 4.30 10.00 5.76
CA TYR A 131 3.47 9.00 6.45
C TYR A 131 4.31 7.82 6.91
N SER A 132 4.08 7.36 8.13
CA SER A 132 4.66 6.16 8.73
C SER A 132 6.21 6.02 8.75
N ARG A 133 6.97 7.09 8.50
CA ARG A 133 8.44 7.01 8.32
C ARG A 133 9.21 6.65 9.59
N TYR A 134 8.87 7.22 10.75
CA TYR A 134 9.59 6.99 12.00
C TYR A 134 8.78 6.21 13.04
N ASN A 135 7.45 6.32 12.98
CA ASN A 135 6.49 5.47 13.67
C ASN A 135 5.34 5.12 12.72
N ALA A 136 4.74 3.94 12.80
CA ALA A 136 3.65 3.52 11.91
C ALA A 136 2.42 4.46 11.95
N GLY A 137 2.22 5.16 13.07
CA GLY A 137 1.18 6.19 13.25
C GLY A 137 1.55 7.60 12.75
N ASP A 138 2.74 7.81 12.17
CA ASP A 138 3.13 9.13 11.66
C ASP A 138 2.21 9.60 10.54
N ILE A 139 1.73 10.84 10.68
CA ILE A 139 0.94 11.58 9.70
C ILE A 139 1.63 12.94 9.49
N PRO A 140 1.86 13.40 8.24
CA PRO A 140 2.44 14.70 7.96
C PRO A 140 1.62 15.86 8.52
N THR A 141 2.28 16.93 8.99
CA THR A 141 1.60 18.19 9.27
C THR A 141 1.05 18.74 7.96
N THR A 142 -0.24 19.10 7.92
CA THR A 142 -0.86 19.74 6.75
C THR A 142 -0.94 21.25 6.98
N ILE A 143 -0.40 22.02 6.03
CA ILE A 143 -0.43 23.48 6.02
C ILE A 143 -1.24 23.90 4.78
N ASN A 144 -2.34 24.62 4.99
CA ASN A 144 -3.06 25.24 3.88
C ASN A 144 -2.23 26.42 3.35
N LEU A 145 -2.00 26.48 2.05
CA LEU A 145 -1.42 27.65 1.40
C LEU A 145 -2.55 28.54 0.88
N VAL A 146 -2.26 29.83 0.72
CA VAL A 146 -3.13 30.80 0.03
C VAL A 146 -2.42 31.37 -1.18
N SER A 147 -3.17 31.95 -2.12
CA SER A 147 -2.58 32.67 -3.26
C SER A 147 -1.65 33.81 -2.81
N GLY A 148 -0.51 33.97 -3.47
CA GLY A 148 0.57 34.88 -3.07
C GLY A 148 1.56 34.25 -2.07
N THR A 149 2.18 35.10 -1.24
CA THR A 149 3.29 34.72 -0.36
C THR A 149 2.83 34.10 0.96
N ASN A 150 3.36 32.91 1.28
CA ASN A 150 3.12 32.18 2.52
C ASN A 150 4.43 32.02 3.30
N THR A 151 4.41 32.25 4.61
CA THR A 151 5.51 31.88 5.52
C THR A 151 5.21 30.53 6.16
N VAL A 152 5.88 29.48 5.70
CA VAL A 152 5.70 28.11 6.16
C VAL A 152 6.68 27.81 7.30
N LYS A 153 6.20 27.16 8.36
CA LYS A 153 7.02 26.67 9.48
C LYS A 153 6.34 25.46 10.15
N ASP A 154 7.12 24.46 10.49
CA ASP A 154 6.69 23.29 11.27
C ASP A 154 7.71 22.98 12.38
N SER A 155 7.27 22.45 13.52
CA SER A 155 8.13 22.20 14.69
C SER A 155 8.89 20.87 14.65
N LYS A 156 8.42 19.90 13.87
CA LYS A 156 9.07 18.59 13.66
C LYS A 156 9.97 18.61 12.43
N GLY A 157 9.63 19.41 11.43
CA GLY A 157 10.25 19.38 10.10
C GLY A 157 9.93 18.09 9.34
N GLY A 158 10.39 17.99 8.09
CA GLY A 158 10.15 16.81 7.28
C GLY A 158 10.29 17.03 5.78
N LEU A 159 10.26 15.93 5.02
CA LEU A 159 10.11 15.96 3.57
C LEU A 159 8.83 16.70 3.19
N LEU A 160 8.89 17.44 2.09
CA LEU A 160 7.79 18.25 1.58
C LEU A 160 7.06 17.55 0.45
N TYR A 161 5.73 17.57 0.53
CA TYR A 161 4.84 17.06 -0.51
C TYR A 161 3.74 18.08 -0.80
N LEU A 162 3.35 18.22 -2.06
CA LEU A 162 2.31 19.12 -2.51
C LEU A 162 1.02 18.32 -2.76
N ARG A 163 -0.06 18.66 -2.06
CA ARG A 163 -1.40 18.07 -2.21
C ARG A 163 -2.33 19.12 -2.83
N TYR A 164 -2.61 19.00 -4.12
CA TYR A 164 -3.56 19.87 -4.83
C TYR A 164 -4.71 19.04 -5.39
N VAL A 165 -5.78 18.90 -4.60
CA VAL A 165 -6.85 17.94 -4.87
C VAL A 165 -8.23 18.43 -4.46
N THR A 166 -9.25 17.93 -5.17
CA THR A 166 -10.67 18.23 -4.92
C THR A 166 -11.55 16.97 -4.97
N ASP A 167 -12.66 16.98 -4.22
CA ASP A 167 -13.75 15.98 -4.37
C ASP A 167 -14.75 16.39 -5.48
N GLU A 168 -14.66 17.61 -5.99
CA GLU A 168 -15.44 18.10 -7.14
C GLU A 168 -14.73 17.79 -8.47
N SER A 169 -15.20 18.34 -9.59
CA SER A 169 -14.50 18.22 -10.87
C SER A 169 -13.22 19.07 -10.86
N PRO A 170 -12.02 18.48 -11.04
CA PRO A 170 -10.78 19.25 -11.04
C PRO A 170 -10.74 20.22 -12.22
N SER A 171 -10.31 21.44 -11.96
CA SER A 171 -10.20 22.52 -12.96
C SER A 171 -9.13 23.57 -12.62
N GLY A 172 -8.50 23.48 -11.45
CA GLY A 172 -7.44 24.37 -11.05
C GLY A 172 -6.05 23.97 -11.58
N LYS A 173 -5.16 24.96 -11.68
CA LYS A 173 -3.74 24.78 -11.98
C LYS A 173 -2.94 25.84 -11.23
N VAL A 174 -1.88 25.45 -10.52
CA VAL A 174 -1.03 26.38 -9.77
C VAL A 174 0.44 26.20 -10.09
N GLU A 175 1.17 27.31 -10.02
CA GLU A 175 2.63 27.37 -9.99
C GLU A 175 3.04 27.72 -8.55
N VAL A 176 3.84 26.86 -7.93
CA VAL A 176 4.31 27.02 -6.55
C VAL A 176 5.82 27.22 -6.56
N THR A 177 6.28 28.34 -6.01
CA THR A 177 7.69 28.67 -5.87
C THR A 177 8.12 28.51 -4.42
N PHE A 178 9.09 27.64 -4.16
CA PHE A 178 9.70 27.43 -2.86
C PHE A 178 10.97 28.26 -2.76
N SER A 179 11.06 29.12 -1.74
CA SER A 179 12.19 29.99 -1.44
C SER A 179 12.78 29.56 -0.10
N GLY A 180 13.81 28.71 -0.16
CA GLY A 180 14.40 28.03 0.99
C GLY A 180 14.07 26.53 1.04
N GLY A 181 14.20 25.94 2.24
CA GLY A 181 14.27 24.49 2.40
C GLY A 181 15.63 23.93 1.98
N GLU A 182 15.84 22.63 2.23
CA GLU A 182 17.08 21.92 1.87
C GLU A 182 16.76 20.86 0.79
N PRO A 183 17.46 20.87 -0.37
CA PRO A 183 17.34 19.81 -1.37
C PRO A 183 17.69 18.43 -0.80
N VAL A 184 16.98 17.40 -1.29
CA VAL A 184 17.21 16.00 -0.90
C VAL A 184 17.54 15.14 -2.13
N PRO A 185 18.19 13.97 -1.99
CA PRO A 185 18.37 13.07 -3.11
C PRO A 185 17.03 12.59 -3.66
N VAL A 186 16.74 12.91 -4.92
CA VAL A 186 15.54 12.45 -5.64
C VAL A 186 15.95 11.75 -6.92
N TYR A 187 15.72 10.44 -7.00
CA TYR A 187 15.75 9.71 -8.26
C TYR A 187 14.40 9.80 -8.94
N LYS A 188 14.39 10.01 -10.25
CA LYS A 188 13.20 9.93 -11.09
C LYS A 188 13.47 9.01 -12.27
N LEU A 189 12.63 8.00 -12.44
CA LEU A 189 12.70 7.04 -13.54
C LEU A 189 12.76 7.77 -14.89
N GLY A 190 13.82 7.52 -15.68
CA GLY A 190 14.02 8.13 -17.00
C GLY A 190 14.44 9.61 -17.02
N GLU A 191 14.49 10.31 -15.88
CA GLU A 191 15.04 11.68 -15.77
C GLU A 191 16.43 11.70 -15.09
N THR A 192 16.65 10.88 -14.06
CA THR A 192 17.89 10.87 -13.26
C THR A 192 18.83 9.79 -13.76
N SER A 193 20.07 10.16 -14.11
CA SER A 193 21.11 9.18 -14.41
C SER A 193 21.68 8.53 -13.14
N HIS A 194 22.31 7.37 -13.28
CA HIS A 194 22.95 6.67 -12.16
C HIS A 194 24.13 7.47 -11.58
N GLU A 195 24.86 8.22 -12.41
CA GLU A 195 25.94 9.11 -11.97
C GLU A 195 25.40 10.25 -11.12
N GLN A 196 24.31 10.90 -11.54
CA GLN A 196 23.62 11.93 -10.76
C GLN A 196 23.06 11.38 -9.44
N TRP A 197 22.58 10.13 -9.45
CA TRP A 197 22.13 9.46 -8.23
C TRP A 197 23.27 9.28 -7.22
N LEU A 198 24.41 8.76 -7.67
CA LEU A 198 25.59 8.61 -6.83
C LEU A 198 26.13 9.96 -6.35
N GLU A 199 26.10 11.01 -7.18
CA GLU A 199 26.50 12.37 -6.81
C GLU A 199 25.58 12.96 -5.72
N MET A 200 24.26 12.80 -5.83
CA MET A 200 23.33 13.21 -4.77
C MET A 200 23.53 12.40 -3.48
N LEU A 201 23.78 11.09 -3.59
CA LEU A 201 24.08 10.23 -2.45
C LEU A 201 25.44 10.54 -1.80
N ASP A 202 26.40 11.15 -2.50
CA ASP A 202 27.64 11.61 -1.88
C ASP A 202 27.45 13.00 -1.23
N THR A 203 26.96 13.97 -2.01
CA THR A 203 27.01 15.40 -1.68
C THR A 203 25.92 15.90 -0.73
N MET A 204 24.70 15.35 -0.79
CA MET A 204 23.56 15.87 0.00
C MET A 204 23.48 15.26 1.39
N SER A 205 23.34 16.06 2.44
CA SER A 205 23.43 15.62 3.84
C SER A 205 22.14 15.01 4.41
N PHE A 206 21.00 15.14 3.72
CA PHE A 206 19.70 14.70 4.26
C PHE A 206 19.61 13.17 4.43
N ARG A 207 18.88 12.74 5.47
CA ARG A 207 18.88 11.34 5.95
C ARG A 207 17.94 10.40 5.22
N ASN A 208 17.08 10.91 4.35
CA ASN A 208 16.18 10.10 3.54
C ASN A 208 16.33 10.50 2.07
N VAL A 209 15.91 9.62 1.19
CA VAL A 209 15.90 9.82 -0.26
C VAL A 209 14.51 9.54 -0.80
N GLN A 210 14.21 10.07 -1.99
CA GLN A 210 12.98 9.79 -2.71
C GLN A 210 13.34 9.15 -4.06
N MET A 211 12.60 8.14 -4.49
CA MET A 211 12.73 7.54 -5.82
C MET A 211 11.32 7.45 -6.41
N VAL A 212 11.11 8.06 -7.58
CA VAL A 212 9.77 8.29 -8.15
C VAL A 212 9.67 7.68 -9.55
N SER A 213 8.59 6.94 -9.76
CA SER A 213 8.20 6.33 -11.04
C SER A 213 6.81 6.80 -11.44
N GLU A 214 6.18 6.16 -12.43
CA GLU A 214 4.82 6.57 -12.82
C GLU A 214 3.76 6.01 -11.86
N ARG A 215 3.97 4.83 -11.27
CA ARG A 215 3.03 4.24 -10.29
C ARG A 215 3.44 4.43 -8.84
N THR A 216 4.71 4.65 -8.51
CA THR A 216 5.19 4.62 -7.13
C THR A 216 6.08 5.79 -6.73
N MET A 217 6.13 6.03 -5.42
CA MET A 217 7.00 6.99 -4.76
C MET A 217 7.65 6.26 -3.57
N VAL A 218 8.89 5.85 -3.73
CA VAL A 218 9.64 5.12 -2.70
C VAL A 218 10.42 6.10 -1.83
N VAL A 219 10.29 6.00 -0.50
CA VAL A 219 11.03 6.81 0.48
C VAL A 219 11.80 5.88 1.41
N VAL A 220 13.13 5.92 1.36
CA VAL A 220 14.01 5.11 2.22
C VAL A 220 15.05 5.97 2.93
N SER A 221 15.72 5.42 3.93
CA SER A 221 16.90 6.05 4.53
C SER A 221 18.04 6.16 3.51
N LYS A 222 18.91 7.15 3.70
CA LYS A 222 20.14 7.28 2.90
C LYS A 222 21.08 6.07 3.11
N GLU A 223 21.02 5.42 4.27
CA GLU A 223 21.76 4.18 4.57
C GLU A 223 21.27 3.00 3.72
N THR A 224 19.94 2.80 3.64
CA THR A 224 19.32 1.83 2.73
C THR A 224 19.72 2.14 1.28
N ALA A 225 19.59 3.39 0.84
CA ALA A 225 19.93 3.81 -0.52
C ALA A 225 21.41 3.53 -0.87
N LEU A 226 22.34 3.84 0.04
CA LEU A 226 23.76 3.55 -0.11
C LEU A 226 24.05 2.04 -0.18
N SER A 227 23.27 1.21 0.53
CA SER A 227 23.43 -0.25 0.52
C SER A 227 23.00 -0.90 -0.80
N TYR A 228 22.13 -0.24 -1.58
CA TYR A 228 21.68 -0.69 -2.90
C TYR A 228 22.15 0.23 -4.03
N LYS A 229 23.12 1.12 -3.79
CA LYS A 229 23.54 2.13 -4.77
C LYS A 229 24.10 1.54 -6.06
N ASP A 230 24.62 0.31 -6.03
CA ASP A 230 25.27 -0.37 -7.17
C ASP A 230 24.28 -1.24 -7.98
N VAL A 231 22.97 -1.21 -7.68
CA VAL A 231 21.91 -1.83 -8.50
C VAL A 231 21.24 -0.80 -9.41
N SER A 232 20.50 -1.24 -10.43
CA SER A 232 19.73 -0.31 -11.29
C SER A 232 18.47 0.19 -10.56
N GLN A 233 18.42 1.50 -10.30
CA GLN A 233 17.22 2.16 -9.77
C GLN A 233 16.08 2.18 -10.80
N ASP A 234 16.39 2.30 -12.10
CA ASP A 234 15.42 2.16 -13.18
C ASP A 234 14.76 0.76 -13.15
N GLU A 235 15.55 -0.32 -13.11
CA GLU A 235 15.00 -1.69 -13.07
C GLU A 235 14.19 -1.95 -11.78
N MET A 236 14.59 -1.35 -10.66
CA MET A 236 13.88 -1.40 -9.39
C MET A 236 12.50 -0.74 -9.49
N LEU A 237 12.45 0.51 -9.96
CA LEU A 237 11.22 1.29 -10.11
C LEU A 237 10.29 0.68 -11.16
N MET A 238 10.81 0.28 -12.32
CA MET A 238 10.03 -0.39 -13.36
C MET A 238 9.41 -1.71 -12.87
N LYS A 239 10.05 -2.41 -11.93
CA LYS A 239 9.48 -3.64 -11.36
C LYS A 239 8.44 -3.37 -10.28
N LEU A 240 8.55 -2.29 -9.50
CA LEU A 240 7.46 -1.87 -8.62
C LEU A 240 6.23 -1.43 -9.44
N ASP A 241 6.45 -0.66 -10.50
CA ASP A 241 5.39 -0.27 -11.44
C ASP A 241 4.77 -1.50 -12.14
N ARG A 242 5.60 -2.47 -12.57
CA ARG A 242 5.11 -3.73 -13.15
C ARG A 242 4.27 -4.57 -12.18
N ALA A 243 4.61 -4.57 -10.89
CA ALA A 243 3.79 -5.23 -9.87
C ALA A 243 2.43 -4.52 -9.76
N TRP A 244 2.44 -3.19 -9.63
CA TRP A 244 1.22 -2.37 -9.61
C TRP A 244 0.35 -2.60 -10.86
N ASP A 245 0.92 -2.56 -12.05
CA ASP A 245 0.21 -2.76 -13.33
C ASP A 245 -0.46 -4.15 -13.43
N MET A 246 0.10 -5.18 -12.78
CA MET A 246 -0.52 -6.51 -12.74
C MET A 246 -1.72 -6.57 -11.78
N GLU A 247 -1.69 -5.77 -10.72
CA GLU A 247 -2.78 -5.63 -9.77
C GLU A 247 -3.91 -4.75 -10.35
N ASP A 248 -3.57 -3.65 -11.04
CA ASP A 248 -4.47 -2.86 -11.89
C ASP A 248 -5.15 -3.77 -12.93
N TYR A 249 -4.36 -4.58 -13.65
CA TYR A 249 -4.85 -5.51 -14.69
C TYR A 249 -5.89 -6.51 -14.15
N ILE A 250 -5.58 -7.26 -13.08
CA ILE A 250 -6.55 -8.23 -12.53
C ILE A 250 -7.77 -7.55 -11.87
N SER A 251 -7.60 -6.28 -11.48
CA SER A 251 -8.68 -5.39 -11.05
C SER A 251 -9.53 -4.86 -12.21
N GLY A 252 -9.28 -5.27 -13.46
CA GLY A 252 -9.99 -4.81 -14.66
C GLY A 252 -9.87 -3.31 -14.89
N ILE A 253 -8.73 -2.73 -14.51
CA ILE A 253 -8.40 -1.31 -14.69
C ILE A 253 -7.69 -1.18 -16.04
N ASP A 254 -8.49 -1.08 -17.10
CA ASP A 254 -8.07 -1.14 -18.51
C ASP A 254 -8.28 0.19 -19.27
N GLY A 255 -8.85 1.20 -18.62
CA GLY A 255 -9.18 2.50 -19.23
C GLY A 255 -10.40 2.49 -20.16
N SER A 256 -11.17 1.39 -20.25
CA SER A 256 -12.35 1.27 -21.12
C SER A 256 -13.50 2.24 -20.79
N SER A 257 -13.55 2.74 -19.54
CA SER A 257 -14.47 3.79 -19.08
C SER A 257 -13.83 4.65 -17.99
N GLU A 258 -14.45 5.77 -17.61
CA GLU A 258 -14.01 6.58 -16.46
C GLU A 258 -13.96 5.77 -15.15
N LEU A 259 -14.83 4.76 -14.99
CA LEU A 259 -14.80 3.86 -13.83
C LEU A 259 -13.63 2.86 -13.87
N HIS A 260 -12.93 2.72 -15.01
CA HIS A 260 -11.92 1.68 -15.24
C HIS A 260 -10.54 2.26 -15.60
N LYS A 261 -10.36 3.58 -15.58
CA LYS A 261 -9.03 4.22 -15.62
C LYS A 261 -8.23 3.95 -14.34
N SER A 262 -6.91 3.79 -14.47
CA SER A 262 -5.97 3.75 -13.34
C SER A 262 -6.17 4.91 -12.37
N ASN A 263 -5.70 4.72 -11.14
CA ASN A 263 -5.58 5.81 -10.19
C ASN A 263 -4.62 6.88 -10.74
N VAL A 264 -4.96 8.16 -10.57
CA VAL A 264 -4.09 9.28 -11.00
C VAL A 264 -2.92 9.56 -10.05
N HIS A 265 -2.91 8.90 -8.89
CA HIS A 265 -1.92 9.10 -7.82
C HIS A 265 -0.89 7.97 -7.77
N LYS A 266 0.34 8.31 -7.37
CA LYS A 266 1.43 7.35 -7.14
C LYS A 266 1.30 6.75 -5.74
N LEU A 267 1.59 5.46 -5.55
CA LEU A 267 1.64 4.84 -4.22
C LEU A 267 2.95 5.22 -3.49
N LEU A 268 2.84 5.81 -2.31
CA LEU A 268 3.93 5.94 -1.35
C LEU A 268 4.30 4.57 -0.77
N ILE A 269 5.54 4.14 -0.96
CA ILE A 269 6.15 2.99 -0.30
C ILE A 269 7.27 3.53 0.60
N THR A 270 7.15 3.39 1.91
CA THR A 270 8.05 4.04 2.89
C THR A 270 8.79 3.01 3.74
N GLU A 271 10.10 3.18 3.89
CA GLU A 271 10.86 2.52 4.96
C GLU A 271 10.32 3.04 6.30
N THR A 272 9.85 2.16 7.18
CA THR A 272 9.47 2.54 8.54
C THR A 272 10.58 2.22 9.53
N ALA A 273 10.86 3.14 10.44
CA ALA A 273 11.73 2.90 11.60
C ALA A 273 10.95 2.30 12.79
N ASP A 274 9.66 1.98 12.63
CA ASP A 274 8.85 1.34 13.66
C ASP A 274 9.19 -0.17 13.78
N PRO A 275 9.75 -0.64 14.90
CA PRO A 275 10.20 -2.03 15.05
C PRO A 275 9.04 -3.03 15.23
N ASP A 276 7.81 -2.58 15.46
CA ASP A 276 6.65 -3.48 15.63
C ASP A 276 6.09 -3.99 14.29
N TYR A 277 6.55 -3.45 13.14
CA TYR A 277 6.08 -3.78 11.80
C TYR A 277 7.20 -4.37 10.91
N PHE A 278 6.86 -5.39 10.12
CA PHE A 278 7.74 -5.93 9.08
C PHE A 278 7.37 -5.36 7.71
N MET A 279 6.09 -5.48 7.36
CA MET A 279 5.41 -4.78 6.28
C MET A 279 3.98 -4.47 6.76
N ALA A 280 3.32 -3.46 6.19
CA ALA A 280 1.88 -3.22 6.36
C ALA A 280 1.36 -2.12 5.41
N ALA A 281 0.17 -2.32 4.85
CA ALA A 281 -0.59 -1.33 4.10
C ALA A 281 -1.57 -0.55 4.98
N ASN A 282 -1.80 0.72 4.63
CA ASN A 282 -2.81 1.57 5.24
C ASN A 282 -3.08 2.77 4.31
N ARG A 283 -4.09 3.60 4.60
CA ARG A 283 -4.45 4.79 3.81
C ARG A 283 -3.22 5.60 3.39
N TYR A 284 -3.09 5.88 2.10
CA TYR A 284 -2.00 6.64 1.49
C TYR A 284 -0.58 6.03 1.54
N ARG A 285 -0.33 4.81 2.06
CA ARG A 285 1.03 4.21 2.01
C ARG A 285 1.11 2.70 2.28
N VAL A 286 2.13 2.08 1.70
CA VAL A 286 2.72 0.82 2.16
C VAL A 286 3.95 1.12 3.02
N MET A 287 4.07 0.42 4.14
CA MET A 287 5.22 0.46 5.05
C MET A 287 6.09 -0.78 4.88
N VAL A 288 7.41 -0.61 4.91
CA VAL A 288 8.40 -1.69 4.80
C VAL A 288 9.46 -1.47 5.88
N SER A 289 9.81 -2.48 6.67
CA SER A 289 10.88 -2.34 7.65
C SER A 289 12.26 -2.27 6.98
N HIS A 290 13.26 -1.78 7.71
CA HIS A 290 14.65 -1.74 7.23
C HIS A 290 15.13 -3.13 6.73
N ASP A 291 14.91 -4.18 7.53
CA ASP A 291 15.24 -5.58 7.21
C ASP A 291 14.52 -6.12 5.97
N ALA A 292 13.42 -5.48 5.56
CA ALA A 292 12.60 -5.85 4.42
C ALA A 292 12.85 -4.97 3.18
N CYS A 293 13.74 -3.98 3.25
CA CYS A 293 14.01 -3.08 2.12
C CYS A 293 14.63 -3.80 0.91
N ASP A 294 15.21 -5.00 1.07
CA ASP A 294 15.63 -5.84 -0.08
C ASP A 294 14.46 -6.14 -1.04
N ARG A 295 13.22 -6.15 -0.55
CA ARG A 295 11.99 -6.40 -1.32
C ARG A 295 11.52 -5.24 -2.18
N ILE A 296 12.06 -4.04 -1.96
CA ILE A 296 11.73 -2.83 -2.73
C ILE A 296 12.96 -2.17 -3.36
N MET A 297 14.17 -2.56 -2.98
CA MET A 297 15.42 -1.98 -3.48
C MET A 297 16.20 -2.87 -4.45
N ASP A 298 16.12 -4.21 -4.33
CA ASP A 298 16.83 -5.14 -5.23
C ASP A 298 15.90 -5.61 -6.38
N PRO A 299 16.18 -5.24 -7.64
CA PRO A 299 15.39 -5.67 -8.80
C PRO A 299 15.16 -7.18 -8.88
N LYS A 300 16.12 -8.01 -8.44
CA LYS A 300 15.99 -9.47 -8.46
C LYS A 300 14.98 -9.96 -7.43
N ARG A 301 15.00 -9.37 -6.23
CA ARG A 301 14.06 -9.70 -5.14
C ARG A 301 12.65 -9.26 -5.48
N ILE A 302 12.46 -8.05 -6.03
CA ILE A 302 11.15 -7.53 -6.43
C ILE A 302 10.44 -8.50 -7.36
N SER A 303 11.15 -9.08 -8.34
CA SER A 303 10.56 -10.04 -9.30
C SER A 303 10.41 -11.48 -8.79
N SER A 304 11.17 -11.93 -7.79
CA SER A 304 11.27 -13.36 -7.46
C SER A 304 10.92 -13.76 -6.03
N ASN A 305 10.90 -12.82 -5.09
CA ASN A 305 10.74 -13.14 -3.66
C ASN A 305 10.13 -11.98 -2.86
N SER A 306 9.14 -11.27 -3.42
CA SER A 306 8.52 -10.09 -2.79
C SER A 306 7.01 -10.22 -2.56
N TRP A 307 6.55 -11.44 -2.24
CA TRP A 307 5.14 -11.71 -1.90
C TRP A 307 4.58 -10.72 -0.88
N GLY A 308 5.34 -10.36 0.17
CA GLY A 308 4.91 -9.37 1.16
C GLY A 308 4.61 -7.99 0.53
N ILE A 309 5.45 -7.52 -0.41
CA ILE A 309 5.20 -6.23 -1.09
C ILE A 309 3.98 -6.32 -2.01
N TRP A 310 3.85 -7.40 -2.78
CA TRP A 310 2.65 -7.65 -3.61
C TRP A 310 1.37 -7.91 -2.79
N HIS A 311 1.51 -8.18 -1.49
CA HIS A 311 0.40 -8.34 -0.55
C HIS A 311 0.02 -6.97 0.02
N GLU A 312 0.98 -6.15 0.47
CA GLU A 312 0.68 -4.78 0.90
C GLU A 312 0.18 -3.89 -0.25
N MET A 313 0.69 -4.07 -1.48
CA MET A 313 0.14 -3.41 -2.67
C MET A 313 -1.27 -3.92 -2.96
N GLY A 314 -1.52 -5.22 -2.81
CA GLY A 314 -2.85 -5.82 -2.96
C GLY A 314 -3.91 -5.23 -2.02
N HIS A 315 -3.55 -4.87 -0.77
CA HIS A 315 -4.44 -4.16 0.15
C HIS A 315 -4.85 -2.76 -0.36
N MET A 316 -4.06 -2.15 -1.25
CA MET A 316 -4.41 -0.89 -1.92
C MET A 316 -5.39 -1.10 -3.09
N HIS A 317 -5.46 -2.31 -3.66
CA HIS A 317 -6.42 -2.71 -4.70
C HIS A 317 -7.69 -3.39 -4.15
N GLN A 318 -7.65 -3.84 -2.90
CA GLN A 318 -8.73 -4.62 -2.28
C GLN A 318 -10.05 -3.85 -2.22
N THR A 319 -11.08 -4.43 -2.84
CA THR A 319 -12.39 -3.80 -2.95
C THR A 319 -13.19 -3.83 -1.65
N ILE A 320 -13.99 -2.80 -1.42
CA ILE A 320 -14.94 -2.73 -0.30
C ILE A 320 -16.16 -3.64 -0.46
N ARG A 321 -16.44 -4.13 -1.68
CA ARG A 321 -17.78 -4.67 -2.04
C ARG A 321 -17.98 -6.13 -1.67
N TRP A 322 -17.01 -6.99 -1.98
CA TRP A 322 -17.07 -8.42 -1.73
C TRP A 322 -16.01 -8.91 -0.74
N ASP A 323 -15.49 -8.02 0.09
CA ASP A 323 -14.44 -8.30 1.06
C ASP A 323 -14.93 -8.17 2.51
N TRP A 324 -14.91 -9.26 3.28
CA TRP A 324 -15.50 -9.35 4.62
C TRP A 324 -14.50 -9.89 5.65
N ALA A 325 -14.85 -9.81 6.94
CA ALA A 325 -13.91 -10.00 8.06
C ALA A 325 -13.08 -11.30 8.02
N GLN A 326 -13.59 -12.39 7.44
CA GLN A 326 -12.90 -13.68 7.34
C GLN A 326 -12.00 -13.81 6.11
N VAL A 327 -12.02 -12.84 5.20
CA VAL A 327 -11.26 -12.85 3.94
C VAL A 327 -10.41 -11.59 3.68
N ASP A 328 -10.34 -10.66 4.65
CA ASP A 328 -9.48 -9.45 4.61
C ASP A 328 -8.01 -9.81 4.28
N GLU A 329 -7.46 -10.80 4.98
CA GLU A 329 -6.10 -11.35 4.76
C GLU A 329 -6.06 -12.42 3.65
N VAL A 330 -7.15 -12.59 2.90
CA VAL A 330 -7.33 -13.65 1.88
C VAL A 330 -7.46 -13.06 0.48
N THR A 331 -8.45 -12.20 0.23
CA THR A 331 -8.74 -11.59 -1.08
C THR A 331 -7.57 -10.78 -1.60
N VAL A 332 -6.82 -10.11 -0.71
CA VAL A 332 -5.54 -9.46 -0.98
C VAL A 332 -4.57 -10.32 -1.80
N ASN A 333 -4.55 -11.64 -1.59
CA ASN A 333 -3.65 -12.56 -2.29
C ASN A 333 -4.08 -12.85 -3.74
N ILE A 334 -5.25 -12.39 -4.20
CA ILE A 334 -5.61 -12.41 -5.63
C ILE A 334 -4.64 -11.50 -6.40
N TYR A 335 -4.42 -10.28 -5.88
CA TYR A 335 -3.49 -9.31 -6.43
C TYR A 335 -2.03 -9.81 -6.33
N SER A 336 -1.64 -10.40 -5.18
CA SER A 336 -0.30 -11.00 -5.02
C SER A 336 -0.03 -12.17 -5.98
N LEU A 337 -1.05 -12.95 -6.32
CA LEU A 337 -0.97 -14.00 -7.35
C LEU A 337 -0.86 -13.41 -8.77
N ALA A 338 -1.53 -12.29 -9.06
CA ALA A 338 -1.39 -11.59 -10.33
C ALA A 338 0.02 -11.02 -10.51
N ALA A 339 0.59 -10.39 -9.48
CA ALA A 339 1.98 -9.93 -9.49
C ALA A 339 2.96 -11.10 -9.68
N LEU A 340 2.81 -12.20 -8.92
CA LEU A 340 3.62 -13.42 -9.09
C LEU A 340 3.55 -13.95 -10.53
N TYR A 341 2.34 -14.03 -11.10
CA TYR A 341 2.11 -14.48 -12.46
C TYR A 341 2.79 -13.55 -13.49
N GLY A 342 2.66 -12.24 -13.31
CA GLY A 342 3.23 -11.24 -14.22
C GLY A 342 4.75 -11.16 -14.26
N PHE A 343 5.45 -11.74 -13.27
CA PHE A 343 6.91 -11.94 -13.27
C PHE A 343 7.35 -13.34 -13.71
N ASN A 344 6.66 -14.40 -13.25
CA ASN A 344 7.11 -15.77 -13.42
C ASN A 344 6.43 -16.54 -14.57
N GLY A 345 5.36 -15.98 -15.16
CA GLY A 345 4.53 -16.67 -16.15
C GLY A 345 3.72 -17.85 -15.60
N ALA A 346 3.76 -18.08 -14.28
CA ALA A 346 3.08 -19.18 -13.60
C ALA A 346 2.72 -18.80 -12.16
N MET A 347 1.49 -19.11 -11.74
CA MET A 347 1.03 -18.98 -10.36
C MET A 347 1.54 -20.17 -9.53
N VAL A 348 2.86 -20.25 -9.31
CA VAL A 348 3.47 -21.31 -8.50
C VAL A 348 3.06 -21.13 -7.05
N TRP A 349 1.96 -21.78 -6.68
CA TRP A 349 1.39 -21.74 -5.35
C TRP A 349 2.36 -22.29 -4.30
N LEU A 350 2.24 -21.80 -3.06
CA LEU A 350 3.16 -22.09 -1.95
C LEU A 350 3.22 -23.59 -1.61
N LYS A 351 4.21 -24.29 -2.17
CA LYS A 351 4.47 -25.72 -1.96
C LYS A 351 4.82 -26.02 -0.49
N GLY A 352 3.91 -26.69 0.23
CA GLY A 352 4.16 -27.17 1.59
C GLY A 352 2.85 -27.42 2.34
N HIS A 353 2.55 -28.72 2.56
CA HIS A 353 1.20 -29.27 2.75
C HIS A 353 0.30 -29.00 1.54
N ASP A 354 -0.27 -30.05 0.96
CA ASP A 354 -1.19 -29.87 -0.14
C ASP A 354 -2.48 -29.24 0.41
N ILE A 355 -2.82 -28.06 -0.10
CA ILE A 355 -4.06 -27.39 0.29
C ILE A 355 -5.27 -28.20 -0.17
N TRP A 356 -5.12 -28.97 -1.25
CA TRP A 356 -6.16 -29.78 -1.82
C TRP A 356 -6.48 -31.00 -0.94
N ASP A 357 -5.52 -31.56 -0.20
CA ASP A 357 -5.77 -32.59 0.82
C ASP A 357 -6.70 -32.07 1.92
N VAL A 358 -6.42 -30.87 2.45
CA VAL A 358 -7.25 -30.22 3.49
C VAL A 358 -8.66 -29.92 2.97
N LEU A 359 -8.79 -29.67 1.67
CA LEU A 359 -10.07 -29.40 1.02
C LEU A 359 -10.84 -30.68 0.69
N GLU A 360 -10.17 -31.80 0.38
CA GLU A 360 -10.82 -33.12 0.30
C GLU A 360 -11.53 -33.44 1.61
N ASP A 361 -10.83 -33.32 2.74
CA ASP A 361 -11.39 -33.51 4.08
C ASP A 361 -12.54 -32.51 4.36
N TYR A 362 -12.37 -31.23 3.99
CA TYR A 362 -13.41 -30.20 4.19
C TYR A 362 -14.70 -30.52 3.41
N PHE A 363 -14.58 -31.03 2.19
CA PHE A 363 -15.72 -31.43 1.37
C PHE A 363 -16.34 -32.78 1.80
N GLN A 364 -15.73 -33.54 2.72
CA GLN A 364 -16.40 -34.65 3.42
C GLN A 364 -17.29 -34.18 4.59
N VAL A 365 -17.10 -32.97 5.11
CA VAL A 365 -17.95 -32.43 6.21
C VAL A 365 -19.39 -32.29 5.71
N PRO A 366 -20.41 -32.78 6.44
CA PRO A 366 -21.82 -32.64 6.05
C PRO A 366 -22.21 -31.19 5.74
N LEU A 367 -23.05 -31.00 4.71
CA LEU A 367 -23.38 -29.66 4.19
C LEU A 367 -24.01 -28.74 5.25
N ASP A 368 -24.81 -29.30 6.15
CA ASP A 368 -25.44 -28.56 7.26
C ASP A 368 -24.41 -28.03 8.26
N ASP A 369 -23.37 -28.79 8.56
CA ASP A 369 -22.27 -28.39 9.45
C ASP A 369 -21.22 -27.50 8.75
N ARG A 370 -21.15 -27.57 7.41
CA ARG A 370 -20.16 -26.84 6.61
C ARG A 370 -20.42 -25.33 6.62
N ASN A 371 -19.44 -24.56 7.11
CA ASN A 371 -19.49 -23.10 7.17
C ASN A 371 -18.14 -22.49 6.77
N TYR A 372 -18.13 -21.65 5.75
CA TYR A 372 -16.91 -21.00 5.23
C TYR A 372 -16.20 -20.10 6.25
N ASN A 373 -16.99 -19.33 7.01
CA ASN A 373 -16.50 -18.30 7.92
C ASN A 373 -15.98 -18.90 9.23
N THR A 374 -16.60 -19.97 9.73
CA THR A 374 -16.30 -20.52 11.05
C THR A 374 -15.59 -21.87 11.06
N SER A 375 -15.40 -22.53 9.91
CA SER A 375 -14.62 -23.77 9.83
C SER A 375 -13.17 -23.56 10.26
N GLY A 376 -12.72 -24.35 11.24
CA GLY A 376 -11.32 -24.39 11.67
C GLY A 376 -10.39 -25.09 10.67
N MET A 377 -10.93 -25.77 9.66
CA MET A 377 -10.16 -26.40 8.57
C MET A 377 -9.75 -25.38 7.51
N LEU A 378 -10.51 -24.28 7.37
CA LEU A 378 -10.19 -23.21 6.44
C LEU A 378 -9.39 -22.11 7.16
N THR A 379 -8.07 -22.09 6.96
CA THR A 379 -7.17 -21.02 7.41
C THR A 379 -6.48 -20.40 6.19
N GLY A 380 -6.30 -19.07 6.15
CA GLY A 380 -5.63 -18.32 5.07
C GLY A 380 -5.82 -18.89 3.67
N LYS A 381 -4.82 -19.65 3.21
CA LYS A 381 -4.80 -20.41 1.93
C LYS A 381 -6.06 -21.25 1.66
N GLY A 382 -6.64 -21.91 2.66
CA GLY A 382 -7.85 -22.74 2.49
C GLY A 382 -9.07 -21.93 2.10
N ARG A 383 -9.15 -20.67 2.54
CA ARG A 383 -10.13 -19.70 2.05
C ARG A 383 -9.75 -19.20 0.65
N LEU A 384 -8.46 -18.91 0.42
CA LEU A 384 -7.96 -18.47 -0.90
C LEU A 384 -8.26 -19.49 -2.02
N ALA A 385 -8.31 -20.78 -1.71
CA ALA A 385 -8.57 -21.83 -2.68
C ALA A 385 -9.95 -21.71 -3.37
N MET A 386 -11.00 -21.24 -2.68
CA MET A 386 -12.30 -20.95 -3.31
C MET A 386 -12.16 -19.90 -4.42
N PHE A 387 -11.48 -18.80 -4.10
CA PHE A 387 -11.18 -17.73 -5.04
C PHE A 387 -10.29 -18.24 -6.20
N ARG A 388 -9.27 -19.05 -5.90
CA ARG A 388 -8.40 -19.66 -6.91
C ARG A 388 -9.14 -20.65 -7.81
N GLN A 389 -10.12 -21.41 -7.33
CA GLN A 389 -10.94 -22.31 -8.16
C GLN A 389 -11.75 -21.54 -9.21
N LEU A 390 -12.34 -20.40 -8.84
CA LEU A 390 -13.03 -19.53 -9.79
C LEU A 390 -12.07 -18.97 -10.85
N TRP A 391 -10.84 -18.60 -10.45
CA TRP A 391 -9.79 -18.19 -11.40
C TRP A 391 -9.37 -19.31 -12.35
N MET A 392 -9.17 -20.54 -11.83
CA MET A 392 -8.79 -21.70 -12.65
C MET A 392 -9.87 -22.06 -13.67
N ALA A 393 -11.14 -21.92 -13.30
CA ALA A 393 -12.28 -22.23 -14.15
C ALA A 393 -12.46 -21.26 -15.33
N PHE A 394 -12.22 -19.96 -15.09
CA PHE A 394 -12.71 -18.88 -15.95
C PHE A 394 -11.61 -17.90 -16.43
N GLY A 395 -10.36 -18.08 -15.98
CA GLY A 395 -9.21 -17.24 -16.35
C GLY A 395 -9.24 -15.83 -15.73
N ASP A 396 -8.28 -14.99 -16.12
CA ASP A 396 -8.13 -13.62 -15.60
C ASP A 396 -9.39 -12.76 -15.84
N GLU A 397 -10.06 -13.00 -16.97
CA GLU A 397 -11.31 -12.40 -17.40
C GLU A 397 -12.41 -12.44 -16.33
N PHE A 398 -12.41 -13.47 -15.48
CA PHE A 398 -13.32 -13.57 -14.35
C PHE A 398 -13.14 -12.43 -13.35
N TYR A 399 -11.91 -12.18 -12.90
CA TYR A 399 -11.66 -11.12 -11.93
C TYR A 399 -11.74 -9.73 -12.54
N ILE A 400 -11.32 -9.59 -13.80
CA ILE A 400 -11.52 -8.36 -14.59
C ILE A 400 -13.02 -7.99 -14.57
N LYS A 401 -13.90 -8.91 -14.96
CA LYS A 401 -15.36 -8.69 -14.96
C LYS A 401 -15.95 -8.52 -13.58
N VAL A 402 -15.54 -9.30 -12.57
CA VAL A 402 -16.02 -9.14 -11.18
C VAL A 402 -15.72 -7.73 -10.67
N HIS A 403 -14.53 -7.18 -10.94
CA HIS A 403 -14.20 -5.82 -10.53
C HIS A 403 -14.91 -4.74 -11.37
N GLN A 404 -14.99 -4.90 -12.70
CA GLN A 404 -15.69 -3.97 -13.59
C GLN A 404 -17.18 -3.87 -13.21
N LEU A 405 -17.90 -4.99 -13.21
CA LEU A 405 -19.30 -5.07 -12.80
C LEU A 405 -19.52 -4.53 -11.37
N SER A 406 -18.58 -4.78 -10.45
CA SER A 406 -18.67 -4.29 -9.06
C SER A 406 -18.46 -2.77 -8.92
N ARG A 407 -17.84 -2.11 -9.90
CA ARG A 407 -17.75 -0.64 -9.98
C ARG A 407 -18.97 -0.05 -10.71
N GLU A 408 -19.38 -0.66 -11.82
CA GLU A 408 -20.58 -0.27 -12.58
C GLU A 408 -21.87 -0.34 -11.74
N ASP A 409 -21.98 -1.33 -10.86
CA ASP A 409 -23.10 -1.51 -9.91
C ASP A 409 -23.22 -0.36 -8.87
N ASN A 410 -22.21 0.53 -8.79
CA ASN A 410 -22.16 1.90 -8.22
C ASN A 410 -22.87 2.20 -6.87
N GLY A 411 -23.34 1.19 -6.15
CA GLY A 411 -24.21 1.37 -4.97
C GLY A 411 -25.70 1.44 -5.28
N GLU A 412 -26.11 1.22 -6.52
CA GLU A 412 -27.53 0.98 -6.86
C GLU A 412 -28.04 -0.29 -6.16
N SER A 413 -27.18 -1.31 -6.08
CA SER A 413 -27.40 -2.50 -5.29
C SER A 413 -27.49 -2.20 -3.79
N GLN A 414 -28.73 -2.17 -3.28
CA GLN A 414 -29.07 -2.18 -1.86
C GLN A 414 -28.58 -3.44 -1.10
N ARG A 415 -27.81 -4.32 -1.74
CA ARG A 415 -27.33 -5.60 -1.17
C ARG A 415 -26.06 -5.47 -0.34
N VAL A 416 -25.28 -4.39 -0.49
CA VAL A 416 -24.12 -4.08 0.35
C VAL A 416 -24.28 -2.67 0.91
N LYS A 417 -24.85 -2.56 2.11
CA LYS A 417 -25.28 -1.29 2.70
C LYS A 417 -24.18 -0.52 3.42
N SER A 418 -23.01 -1.13 3.61
CA SER A 418 -21.94 -0.55 4.42
C SER A 418 -20.54 -0.92 3.94
N ARG A 419 -19.62 0.05 4.01
CA ARG A 419 -18.15 -0.15 3.92
C ARG A 419 -17.62 -0.72 5.26
N SER A 420 -18.20 -1.80 5.74
CA SER A 420 -17.81 -2.43 7.01
C SER A 420 -17.71 -3.94 6.86
N PHE A 421 -16.65 -4.51 7.44
CA PHE A 421 -16.39 -5.96 7.45
C PHE A 421 -17.46 -6.78 8.17
N ASN A 422 -18.26 -6.15 9.04
CA ASN A 422 -19.30 -6.82 9.85
C ASN A 422 -20.53 -7.25 9.03
N TYR A 423 -20.66 -6.82 7.77
CA TYR A 423 -21.78 -7.16 6.89
C TYR A 423 -21.46 -8.40 6.03
N GLY A 424 -20.91 -9.44 6.67
CA GLY A 424 -20.38 -10.64 5.99
C GLY A 424 -21.39 -11.30 5.05
N ASN A 425 -22.61 -11.58 5.51
CA ASN A 425 -23.64 -12.22 4.68
C ASN A 425 -24.06 -11.38 3.47
N GLU A 426 -24.14 -10.04 3.62
CA GLU A 426 -24.43 -9.11 2.51
C GLU A 426 -23.33 -9.18 1.44
N LYS A 427 -22.06 -9.11 1.85
CA LYS A 427 -20.91 -9.17 0.94
C LYS A 427 -20.70 -10.54 0.31
N MET A 428 -20.97 -11.63 1.03
CA MET A 428 -20.92 -13.00 0.51
C MET A 428 -22.04 -13.25 -0.51
N ALA A 429 -23.27 -12.81 -0.22
CA ALA A 429 -24.38 -12.87 -1.18
C ALA A 429 -24.09 -12.03 -2.44
N TYR A 430 -23.49 -10.86 -2.25
CA TYR A 430 -23.03 -10.02 -3.36
C TYR A 430 -21.94 -10.69 -4.19
N PHE A 431 -20.93 -11.28 -3.55
CA PHE A 431 -19.85 -12.01 -4.23
C PHE A 431 -20.39 -13.18 -5.06
N MET A 432 -21.30 -13.97 -4.50
CA MET A 432 -21.97 -15.05 -5.23
C MET A 432 -22.70 -14.56 -6.49
N LEU A 433 -23.49 -13.48 -6.34
CA LEU A 433 -24.27 -12.90 -7.43
C LEU A 433 -23.37 -12.29 -8.53
N ILE A 434 -22.37 -11.49 -8.14
CA ILE A 434 -21.49 -10.80 -9.09
C ILE A 434 -20.54 -11.77 -9.80
N SER A 435 -20.07 -12.82 -9.12
CA SER A 435 -19.29 -13.90 -9.72
C SER A 435 -20.09 -14.65 -10.79
N SER A 436 -21.36 -14.96 -10.50
CA SER A 436 -22.24 -15.66 -11.44
C SER A 436 -22.54 -14.80 -12.67
N LYS A 437 -22.76 -13.48 -12.49
CA LYS A 437 -22.87 -12.52 -13.60
C LYS A 437 -21.60 -12.43 -14.42
N ALA A 438 -20.42 -12.47 -13.79
CA ALA A 438 -19.13 -12.32 -14.45
C ALA A 438 -18.76 -13.53 -15.33
N CYS A 439 -18.99 -14.76 -14.85
CA CYS A 439 -18.72 -15.98 -15.62
C CYS A 439 -19.87 -16.39 -16.55
N GLY A 440 -21.09 -15.90 -16.32
CA GLY A 440 -22.28 -16.27 -17.09
C GLY A 440 -22.92 -17.61 -16.68
N TYR A 441 -22.50 -18.19 -15.55
CA TYR A 441 -23.01 -19.46 -15.04
C TYR A 441 -23.62 -19.31 -13.64
N ASN A 442 -24.56 -20.20 -13.30
CA ASN A 442 -25.14 -20.32 -11.98
C ASN A 442 -24.13 -20.94 -10.99
N LEU A 443 -23.48 -20.12 -10.16
CA LEU A 443 -22.51 -20.60 -9.16
C LEU A 443 -23.16 -21.00 -7.82
N LYS A 444 -24.49 -21.10 -7.73
CA LYS A 444 -25.19 -21.36 -6.45
C LYS A 444 -24.62 -22.58 -5.72
N ASP A 445 -24.59 -23.72 -6.41
CA ASP A 445 -24.19 -24.99 -5.81
C ASP A 445 -22.72 -24.98 -5.40
N PHE A 446 -21.85 -24.28 -6.15
CA PHE A 446 -20.46 -24.06 -5.76
C PHE A 446 -20.34 -23.32 -4.43
N PHE A 447 -21.07 -22.21 -4.24
CA PHE A 447 -21.02 -21.45 -2.99
C PHE A 447 -21.69 -22.18 -1.82
N ILE A 448 -22.78 -22.92 -2.08
CA ILE A 448 -23.41 -23.82 -1.10
C ILE A 448 -22.39 -24.87 -0.64
N GLN A 449 -21.70 -25.53 -1.57
CA GLN A 449 -20.66 -26.54 -1.27
C GLN A 449 -19.43 -25.92 -0.60
N TRP A 450 -19.12 -24.64 -0.81
CA TRP A 450 -18.12 -23.92 -0.02
C TRP A 450 -18.61 -23.47 1.37
N GLY A 451 -19.85 -23.80 1.76
CA GLY A 451 -20.39 -23.51 3.09
C GLY A 451 -20.88 -22.08 3.28
N PHE A 452 -21.36 -21.42 2.22
CA PHE A 452 -21.98 -20.09 2.32
C PHE A 452 -23.35 -20.18 3.01
N LYS A 453 -23.39 -19.86 4.31
CA LYS A 453 -24.64 -19.78 5.10
C LYS A 453 -25.35 -18.44 4.84
N LEU A 454 -26.06 -18.35 3.72
CA LEU A 454 -26.81 -17.18 3.27
C LEU A 454 -28.33 -17.32 3.50
N PRO A 455 -29.07 -16.21 3.61
CA PRO A 455 -30.53 -16.23 3.65
C PRO A 455 -31.10 -16.54 2.25
N GLN A 456 -32.32 -17.08 2.18
CA GLN A 456 -32.92 -17.62 0.95
C GLN A 456 -33.00 -16.58 -0.19
N GLU A 457 -33.27 -15.32 0.15
CA GLU A 457 -33.39 -14.20 -0.78
C GLU A 457 -32.08 -13.88 -1.54
N ALA A 458 -30.93 -14.39 -1.05
CA ALA A 458 -29.68 -14.35 -1.79
C ALA A 458 -29.62 -15.38 -2.92
N PHE A 459 -30.18 -16.57 -2.70
CA PHE A 459 -30.25 -17.64 -3.70
C PHE A 459 -31.36 -17.36 -4.73
N ASP A 460 -32.53 -16.90 -4.29
CA ASP A 460 -33.63 -16.50 -5.18
C ASP A 460 -33.21 -15.39 -6.16
N ALA A 461 -32.35 -14.47 -5.70
CA ALA A 461 -31.78 -13.41 -6.52
C ALA A 461 -30.80 -13.89 -7.59
N LEU A 462 -30.18 -15.05 -7.39
CA LEU A 462 -29.34 -15.71 -8.37
C LEU A 462 -30.19 -16.53 -9.35
N ASP A 463 -31.22 -17.25 -8.87
CA ASP A 463 -32.19 -17.96 -9.72
C ASP A 463 -32.87 -17.03 -10.73
N ALA A 464 -33.22 -15.82 -10.31
CA ALA A 464 -33.81 -14.81 -11.17
C ALA A 464 -32.96 -14.42 -12.40
N LEU A 465 -31.66 -14.74 -12.42
CA LEU A 465 -30.79 -14.52 -13.58
C LEU A 465 -30.95 -15.59 -14.67
N ASN A 466 -31.57 -16.75 -14.37
CA ASN A 466 -31.78 -17.86 -15.31
C ASN A 466 -30.49 -18.31 -16.05
N LEU A 467 -29.36 -18.34 -15.33
CA LEU A 467 -28.06 -18.76 -15.88
C LEU A 467 -27.97 -20.29 -15.96
N PRO A 468 -27.25 -20.86 -16.95
CA PRO A 468 -26.95 -22.29 -17.00
C PRO A 468 -25.97 -22.70 -15.89
N ASP A 469 -26.01 -23.95 -15.47
CA ASP A 469 -25.02 -24.51 -14.55
C ASP A 469 -23.65 -24.70 -15.26
N PRO A 470 -22.51 -24.62 -14.54
CA PRO A 470 -21.19 -24.88 -15.12
C PRO A 470 -21.05 -26.32 -15.67
N GLU A 471 -20.47 -26.47 -16.85
CA GLU A 471 -20.16 -27.80 -17.44
C GLU A 471 -19.03 -28.54 -16.70
N ILE A 472 -18.26 -27.83 -15.88
CA ILE A 472 -17.10 -28.33 -15.14
C ILE A 472 -17.35 -28.37 -13.63
N ASP A 473 -16.86 -29.43 -12.98
CA ASP A 473 -16.89 -29.55 -11.52
C ASP A 473 -15.81 -28.65 -10.89
N LEU A 474 -16.22 -27.42 -10.58
CA LEU A 474 -15.38 -26.36 -10.02
C LEU A 474 -14.65 -26.79 -8.73
N LEU A 475 -15.24 -27.69 -7.93
CA LEU A 475 -14.67 -28.15 -6.66
C LEU A 475 -13.46 -29.08 -6.86
N LYS A 476 -13.32 -29.68 -8.06
CA LYS A 476 -12.21 -30.57 -8.41
C LYS A 476 -11.01 -29.87 -9.05
N LEU A 477 -11.08 -28.57 -9.33
CA LEU A 477 -9.97 -27.81 -9.90
C LEU A 477 -8.85 -27.62 -8.86
N ARG A 478 -7.60 -27.87 -9.28
CA ARG A 478 -6.40 -27.88 -8.40
C ARG A 478 -5.13 -27.23 -8.97
N GLU A 479 -4.97 -27.22 -10.30
CA GLU A 479 -3.81 -26.64 -11.00
C GLU A 479 -4.28 -25.73 -12.15
#